data_AF-A0A3D5NZF2-F1
#
_entry.id   AF-A0A3D5NZF2-F1
#
_cell.length_a   1.000
_cell.length_b   1.000
_cell.length_c   1.000
_cell.angle_alpha   90.00
_cell.angle_beta   90.00
_cell.angle_gamma   90.00
#
_symmetry.space_group_name_H-M   'P 1'
#
loop_
_entity.id
_entity.type
_entity.pdbx_description
1 polymer ?
#
loop_
_entity_poly.entity_id
_entity_poly.type
_entity_poly.pdbx_seq_one_letter_code
_entity_poly.pdbx_strand_id
1 'polypeptide(L)'
;FEAGWRRVLHDGVLADSATPVIHPAIDKKLATFLQAHPFPATSATAASMEIIFTASASTFDGRFANIGWLQELPDPNTKLTWDNAALLSHTTAQKLGVKNEDLVAVELKGRMISLPVWIMPGQADWTVVVALGYGRTKAGRIGNYIGQNTYTLRTSESLHFTRGAKITPTNGIYALACTQDFHGLDVEKLASEAIDRRLPTLIREATLAEYRNHPEFAGQESEFPNNSMWPDWKYDTGYQWGMSIDLNVCTGCNACTIACQSENNIPIVGKRQVAKGREMHWLRLDRYYSGNLDAPQMVFEPVGCQQCEMAPCEQVCPVAATTHDAEGLNVMTYNRCVGTRYCSNNCPYKVRRFNFFNYTKDTPEIARMAMNPDVTVRFRGVMEKCTYCLQRINRGKQVAKKENREVRDGEIVVACQQTCPTDAIVFGNINDPDSQVSKMKKQNRDYGLLAELNTRPRTSYLAKLRNPNPELELSNHRG
;
A
#
# COMPACT_ATOMS: atom_id res chain seq x y z
N PHE A 1 -7.99 1.70 45.07
CA PHE A 1 -7.62 0.63 44.12
C PHE A 1 -8.68 0.45 43.05
N GLU A 2 -9.89 -0.01 43.37
CA GLU A 2 -10.97 -0.30 42.39
C GLU A 2 -11.24 0.81 41.35
N ALA A 3 -11.38 2.07 41.79
CA ALA A 3 -11.59 3.18 40.86
C ALA A 3 -10.40 3.39 39.91
N GLY A 4 -9.17 3.24 40.42
CA GLY A 4 -7.96 3.34 39.62
C GLY A 4 -7.81 2.18 38.64
N TRP A 5 -8.07 0.95 39.10
CA TRP A 5 -8.06 -0.24 38.25
C TRP A 5 -9.08 -0.14 37.12
N ARG A 6 -10.32 0.26 37.44
CA ARG A 6 -11.38 0.48 36.43
C ARG A 6 -11.00 1.57 35.44
N ARG A 7 -10.36 2.65 35.90
CA ARG A 7 -9.88 3.71 35.01
C ARG A 7 -8.79 3.21 34.06
N VAL A 8 -7.82 2.44 34.54
CA VAL A 8 -6.79 1.84 33.69
C VAL A 8 -7.40 0.87 32.67
N LEU A 9 -8.37 0.05 33.08
CA LEU A 9 -9.09 -0.83 32.15
C LEU A 9 -9.91 -0.07 31.12
N HIS A 10 -10.49 1.07 31.48
CA HIS A 10 -11.25 1.94 30.58
C HIS A 10 -10.34 2.68 29.59
N ASP A 11 -9.28 3.31 30.09
CA ASP A 11 -8.36 4.16 29.31
C ASP A 11 -7.35 3.32 28.51
N GLY A 12 -7.08 2.07 28.93
CA GLY A 12 -6.13 1.15 28.32
C GLY A 12 -4.65 1.43 28.66
N VAL A 13 -4.37 2.51 29.37
CA VAL A 13 -3.03 2.96 29.75
C VAL A 13 -2.98 3.34 31.23
N LEU A 14 -1.85 3.05 31.88
CA LEU A 14 -1.58 3.52 33.24
C LEU A 14 -0.87 4.88 33.16
N ALA A 15 -1.53 5.93 33.63
CA ALA A 15 -0.92 7.25 33.73
C ALA A 15 0.34 7.20 34.62
N ASP A 16 1.33 8.03 34.31
CA ASP A 16 2.58 8.19 35.05
C ASP A 16 3.45 6.92 35.17
N SER A 17 3.22 5.90 34.32
CA SER A 17 4.05 4.69 34.27
C SER A 17 5.25 4.79 33.32
N ALA A 18 5.57 5.99 32.84
CA ALA A 18 6.68 6.21 31.91
C ALA A 18 8.03 5.93 32.61
N THR A 19 8.97 5.34 31.88
CA THR A 19 10.33 5.13 32.41
C THR A 19 11.05 6.47 32.61
N PRO A 20 11.83 6.64 33.69
CA PRO A 20 12.52 7.90 33.96
C PRO A 20 13.53 8.22 32.85
N VAL A 21 13.64 9.49 32.49
CA VAL A 21 14.62 9.97 31.51
C VAL A 21 16.01 9.87 32.12
N ILE A 22 16.94 9.23 31.39
CA ILE A 22 18.34 9.11 31.77
C ILE A 22 19.16 10.08 30.90
N HIS A 23 20.06 10.84 31.51
CA HIS A 23 21.02 11.70 30.81
C HIS A 23 22.40 11.03 30.84
N PRO A 24 22.73 10.15 29.87
CA PRO A 24 24.02 9.46 29.86
C PRO A 24 25.17 10.44 29.60
N ALA A 25 26.27 10.27 30.33
CA ALA A 25 27.51 10.97 30.02
C ALA A 25 28.22 10.29 28.83
N ILE A 26 28.76 11.08 27.91
CA ILE A 26 29.57 10.55 26.81
C ILE A 26 30.92 10.09 27.37
N ASP A 27 31.24 8.81 27.20
CA ASP A 27 32.57 8.30 27.52
C ASP A 27 33.59 8.80 26.48
N LYS A 28 34.33 9.84 26.87
CA LYS A 28 35.37 10.43 26.03
C LYS A 28 36.45 9.43 25.63
N LYS A 29 36.77 8.43 26.47
CA LYS A 29 37.77 7.41 26.14
C LYS A 29 37.27 6.50 25.02
N LEU A 30 36.01 6.08 25.10
CA LEU A 30 35.38 5.29 24.04
C LEU A 30 35.29 6.10 22.73
N ALA A 31 34.93 7.37 22.80
CA ALA A 31 34.88 8.24 21.62
C ALA A 31 36.25 8.36 20.93
N THR A 32 37.32 8.60 21.70
CA THR A 32 38.69 8.64 21.17
C THR A 32 39.12 7.28 20.61
N PHE A 33 38.77 6.18 21.28
CA PHE A 33 39.06 4.83 20.79
C PHE A 33 38.39 4.55 19.44
N LEU A 34 37.11 4.88 19.28
CA LEU A 34 36.35 4.69 18.04
C LEU A 34 36.85 5.59 16.90
N GLN A 35 37.29 6.82 17.20
CA GLN A 35 37.93 7.69 16.21
C GLN A 35 39.27 7.11 15.71
N ALA A 36 40.05 6.50 16.60
CA ALA A 36 41.32 5.86 16.26
C ALA A 36 41.15 4.50 15.56
N HIS A 37 39.99 3.84 15.72
CA HIS A 37 39.69 2.53 15.15
C HIS A 37 38.38 2.59 14.35
N PRO A 38 38.36 3.28 13.20
CA PRO A 38 37.17 3.33 12.37
C PRO A 38 36.79 1.93 11.88
N PHE A 39 35.49 1.65 11.83
CA PHE A 39 35.00 0.40 11.27
C PHE A 39 35.40 0.31 9.79
N PRO A 40 35.87 -0.84 9.30
CA PRO A 40 36.29 -1.00 7.92
C PRO A 40 35.10 -0.79 6.96
N ALA A 41 35.14 0.30 6.18
CA ALA A 41 34.15 0.66 5.17
C ALA A 41 34.59 0.15 3.78
N THR A 42 34.72 -1.17 3.62
CA THR A 42 34.93 -1.76 2.29
C THR A 42 33.59 -1.92 1.57
N SER A 43 33.49 -1.67 0.26
CA SER A 43 32.25 -1.93 -0.50
C SER A 43 32.06 -3.44 -0.77
N ALA A 44 30.81 -3.88 -0.95
CA ALA A 44 30.51 -5.23 -1.42
C ALA A 44 31.00 -5.43 -2.87
N THR A 45 31.41 -6.65 -3.23
CA THR A 45 31.91 -6.96 -4.57
C THR A 45 31.37 -8.30 -5.07
N ALA A 46 31.55 -8.60 -6.35
CA ALA A 46 31.17 -9.89 -6.93
C ALA A 46 31.78 -11.10 -6.20
N ALA A 47 33.03 -10.97 -5.72
CA ALA A 47 33.73 -12.04 -5.01
C ALA A 47 33.27 -12.20 -3.55
N SER A 48 32.63 -11.18 -2.99
CA SER A 48 32.16 -11.17 -1.60
C SER A 48 30.86 -10.38 -1.51
N MET A 49 29.77 -10.98 -2.01
CA MET A 49 28.47 -10.35 -1.96
C MET A 49 27.99 -10.26 -0.51
N GLU A 50 27.26 -9.20 -0.22
CA GLU A 50 26.64 -8.96 1.09
C GLU A 50 25.22 -9.53 1.08
N ILE A 51 24.87 -10.31 2.11
CA ILE A 51 23.51 -10.77 2.34
C ILE A 51 22.92 -10.04 3.54
N ILE A 52 21.70 -9.52 3.37
CA ILE A 52 20.96 -8.79 4.38
C ILE A 52 19.68 -9.56 4.72
N PHE A 53 19.49 -9.82 6.01
CA PHE A 53 18.30 -10.44 6.57
C PHE A 53 17.36 -9.35 7.10
N THR A 54 16.18 -9.24 6.49
CA THR A 54 15.13 -8.32 6.95
C THR A 54 13.91 -9.07 7.47
N ALA A 55 13.21 -8.49 8.44
CA ALA A 55 11.90 -9.01 8.82
C ALA A 55 10.90 -8.73 7.67
N SER A 56 10.03 -9.70 7.38
CA SER A 56 8.98 -9.51 6.38
C SER A 56 7.98 -8.45 6.85
N ALA A 57 7.57 -7.54 5.96
CA ALA A 57 6.51 -6.58 6.25
C ALA A 57 5.16 -7.28 6.58
N SER A 58 4.95 -8.48 6.04
CA SER A 58 3.73 -9.27 6.23
C SER A 58 3.81 -10.21 7.42
N THR A 59 4.88 -11.01 7.53
CA THR A 59 4.97 -12.09 8.52
C THR A 59 5.89 -11.78 9.70
N PHE A 60 6.57 -10.64 9.67
CA PHE A 60 7.61 -10.22 10.62
C PHE A 60 8.73 -11.28 10.74
N ASP A 61 8.78 -11.98 11.86
CA ASP A 61 9.71 -13.09 12.13
C ASP A 61 9.11 -14.48 11.81
N GLY A 62 7.89 -14.51 11.28
CA GLY A 62 7.13 -15.72 10.96
C GLY A 62 6.07 -16.07 12.00
N ARG A 63 5.96 -15.34 13.12
CA ARG A 63 4.89 -15.55 14.11
C ARG A 63 3.49 -15.35 13.52
N PHE A 64 3.38 -14.51 12.49
CA PHE A 64 2.12 -14.20 11.81
C PHE A 64 1.93 -14.97 10.49
N ALA A 65 2.78 -15.97 10.20
CA ALA A 65 2.77 -16.69 8.92
C ALA A 65 1.44 -17.41 8.61
N ASN A 66 0.63 -17.73 9.62
CA ASN A 66 -0.67 -18.37 9.43
C ASN A 66 -1.86 -17.39 9.34
N ILE A 67 -1.59 -16.08 9.20
CA ILE A 67 -2.62 -15.05 8.99
C ILE A 67 -2.75 -14.78 7.49
N GLY A 68 -3.86 -15.22 6.89
CA GLY A 68 -4.06 -15.09 5.44
C GLY A 68 -4.18 -13.65 4.93
N TRP A 69 -4.76 -12.75 5.74
CA TRP A 69 -4.79 -11.31 5.41
C TRP A 69 -3.38 -10.75 5.19
N LEU A 70 -2.41 -11.14 6.02
CA LEU A 70 -1.04 -10.68 5.92
C LEU A 70 -0.27 -11.39 4.79
N GLN A 71 -0.56 -12.66 4.52
CA GLN A 71 0.07 -13.39 3.40
C GLN A 71 -0.33 -12.85 2.02
N GLU A 72 -1.60 -12.44 1.87
CA GLU A 72 -2.09 -11.78 0.65
C GLU A 72 -1.75 -10.27 0.61
N LEU A 73 -1.33 -9.68 1.73
CA LEU A 73 -0.91 -8.28 1.77
C LEU A 73 0.34 -8.11 0.90
N PRO A 74 0.30 -7.25 -0.13
CA PRO A 74 1.48 -7.00 -0.95
C PRO A 74 2.55 -6.34 -0.11
N ASP A 75 3.79 -6.80 -0.23
CA ASP A 75 4.93 -6.11 0.37
C ASP A 75 5.00 -4.66 -0.15
N PRO A 76 5.22 -3.64 0.71
CA PRO A 76 5.20 -2.24 0.30
C PRO A 76 6.10 -1.95 -0.89
N ASN A 77 7.29 -2.55 -0.89
CA ASN A 77 8.35 -2.27 -1.84
C ASN A 77 8.26 -3.14 -3.07
N THR A 78 8.01 -4.45 -2.95
CA THR A 78 8.05 -5.40 -4.07
C THR A 78 6.68 -5.71 -4.65
N LYS A 79 5.60 -5.43 -3.91
CA LYS A 79 4.22 -5.85 -4.20
C LYS A 79 4.03 -7.36 -4.33
N LEU A 80 5.02 -8.14 -3.88
CA LEU A 80 4.91 -9.59 -3.79
C LEU A 80 3.96 -9.99 -2.67
N THR A 81 3.26 -11.09 -2.89
CA THR A 81 2.36 -11.76 -1.95
C THR A 81 2.77 -13.23 -1.86
N TRP A 82 2.45 -13.88 -0.73
CA TRP A 82 2.66 -15.32 -0.52
C TRP A 82 4.10 -15.86 -0.63
N ASP A 83 5.11 -15.07 -0.98
CA ASP A 83 6.49 -15.55 -1.10
C ASP A 83 7.51 -14.53 -0.64
N ASN A 84 8.69 -15.02 -0.30
CA ASN A 84 9.92 -14.24 -0.28
C ASN A 84 10.77 -14.54 -1.51
N ALA A 85 11.61 -13.58 -1.85
CA ALA A 85 12.53 -13.64 -2.99
C ALA A 85 13.92 -13.13 -2.56
N ALA A 86 14.93 -13.45 -3.37
CA ALA A 86 16.24 -12.80 -3.32
C ALA A 86 16.14 -11.46 -4.05
N LEU A 87 16.15 -10.35 -3.31
CA LEU A 87 16.09 -9.02 -3.92
C LEU A 87 17.49 -8.61 -4.38
N LEU A 88 17.61 -8.24 -5.65
CA LEU A 88 18.87 -7.85 -6.27
C LEU A 88 18.75 -6.48 -6.97
N SER A 89 19.85 -5.74 -7.05
CA SER A 89 19.93 -4.57 -7.92
C SER A 89 19.84 -4.97 -9.39
N HIS A 90 19.38 -4.04 -10.23
CA HIS A 90 19.34 -4.22 -11.67
C HIS A 90 20.73 -4.53 -12.25
N THR A 91 21.75 -3.77 -11.84
CA THR A 91 23.14 -3.96 -12.27
C THR A 91 23.68 -5.33 -11.85
N THR A 92 23.42 -5.77 -10.61
CA THR A 92 23.84 -7.09 -10.12
C THR A 92 23.16 -8.21 -10.90
N ALA A 93 21.85 -8.10 -11.13
CA ALA A 93 21.08 -9.09 -11.89
C ALA A 93 21.56 -9.21 -13.34
N GLN A 94 21.86 -8.10 -14.00
CA GLN A 94 22.43 -8.09 -15.35
C GLN A 94 23.79 -8.79 -15.41
N LYS A 95 24.68 -8.54 -14.44
CA LYS A 95 26.01 -9.18 -14.38
C LYS A 95 25.91 -10.68 -14.08
N LEU A 96 24.90 -11.10 -13.33
CA LEU A 96 24.62 -12.52 -13.05
C LEU A 96 23.83 -13.21 -14.18
N GLY A 97 23.26 -12.46 -15.12
CA GLY A 97 22.46 -12.99 -16.22
C GLY A 97 21.10 -13.54 -15.79
N VAL A 98 20.50 -13.01 -14.73
CA VAL A 98 19.23 -13.48 -14.16
C VAL A 98 18.10 -12.47 -14.35
N LYS A 99 16.88 -12.95 -14.46
CA LYS A 99 15.63 -12.17 -14.55
C LYS A 99 14.74 -12.39 -13.33
N ASN A 100 13.65 -11.64 -13.24
CA ASN A 100 12.60 -11.91 -12.25
C ASN A 100 12.10 -13.34 -12.40
N GLU A 101 11.81 -13.99 -11.28
CA GLU A 101 11.35 -15.39 -11.18
C GLU A 101 12.40 -16.47 -11.46
N ASP A 102 13.58 -16.13 -11.98
CA ASP A 102 14.67 -17.10 -12.11
C ASP A 102 15.12 -17.60 -10.75
N LEU A 103 15.43 -18.89 -10.65
CA LEU A 103 15.94 -19.49 -9.42
C LEU A 103 17.45 -19.30 -9.31
N VAL A 104 17.89 -18.82 -8.14
CA VAL A 104 19.31 -18.75 -7.76
C VAL A 104 19.58 -19.57 -6.51
N ALA A 105 20.75 -20.19 -6.47
CA ALA A 105 21.30 -20.79 -5.27
C ALA A 105 22.06 -19.71 -4.50
N VAL A 106 21.60 -19.40 -3.29
CA VAL A 106 22.27 -18.49 -2.36
C VAL A 106 23.02 -19.33 -1.34
N GLU A 107 24.35 -19.26 -1.38
CA GLU A 107 25.26 -19.99 -0.50
C GLU A 107 25.95 -19.03 0.47
N LEU A 108 26.00 -19.40 1.75
CA LEU A 108 26.72 -18.67 2.79
C LEU A 108 27.33 -19.66 3.79
N LYS A 109 28.66 -19.63 3.97
CA LYS A 109 29.40 -20.47 4.93
C LYS A 109 29.01 -21.97 4.85
N GLY A 110 28.89 -22.51 3.62
CA GLY A 110 28.54 -23.91 3.35
C GLY A 110 27.05 -24.26 3.50
N ARG A 111 26.18 -23.28 3.78
CA ARG A 111 24.72 -23.45 3.81
C ARG A 111 24.13 -22.88 2.53
N MET A 112 23.17 -23.58 1.94
CA MET A 112 22.61 -23.22 0.65
C MET A 112 21.08 -23.25 0.70
N ILE A 113 20.46 -22.29 0.01
CA ILE A 113 19.02 -22.26 -0.24
C ILE A 113 18.76 -21.81 -1.68
N SER A 114 17.69 -22.33 -2.29
CA SER A 114 17.23 -21.87 -3.59
C SER A 114 16.12 -20.82 -3.40
N LEU A 115 16.25 -19.67 -4.04
CA LEU A 115 15.30 -18.56 -3.97
C LEU A 115 14.98 -18.04 -5.37
N PRO A 116 13.73 -17.63 -5.64
CA PRO A 116 13.44 -16.85 -6.84
C PRO A 116 14.04 -15.45 -6.73
N VAL A 117 14.50 -14.91 -7.85
CA VAL A 117 15.02 -13.55 -7.95
C VAL A 117 13.86 -12.56 -8.12
N TRP A 118 13.99 -11.41 -7.45
CA TRP A 118 13.18 -10.24 -7.73
C TRP A 118 14.07 -9.00 -7.83
N ILE A 119 14.19 -8.45 -9.03
CA ILE A 119 14.98 -7.27 -9.32
C ILE A 119 14.23 -6.06 -8.78
N MET A 120 14.90 -5.29 -7.94
CA MET A 120 14.31 -4.18 -7.23
C MET A 120 15.11 -2.90 -7.52
N PRO A 121 14.49 -1.88 -8.16
CA PRO A 121 15.11 -0.59 -8.37
C PRO A 121 15.56 0.05 -7.05
N GLY A 122 16.74 0.68 -7.04
CA GLY A 122 17.32 1.30 -5.84
C GLY A 122 17.98 0.35 -4.83
N GLN A 123 18.06 -0.95 -5.12
CA GLN A 123 18.88 -1.86 -4.33
C GLN A 123 20.38 -1.59 -4.54
N ALA A 124 21.16 -1.74 -3.47
CA ALA A 124 22.61 -1.61 -3.54
C ALA A 124 23.25 -2.74 -4.36
N ASP A 125 24.31 -2.42 -5.09
CA ASP A 125 25.04 -3.40 -5.88
C ASP A 125 25.74 -4.45 -5.02
N TRP A 126 25.88 -5.65 -5.59
CA TRP A 126 26.50 -6.81 -4.94
C TRP A 126 25.91 -7.17 -3.58
N THR A 127 24.64 -6.80 -3.37
CA THR A 127 23.89 -7.04 -2.15
C THR A 127 22.65 -7.88 -2.48
N VAL A 128 22.34 -8.86 -1.64
CA VAL A 128 21.12 -9.65 -1.71
C VAL A 128 20.32 -9.50 -0.43
N VAL A 129 19.10 -8.97 -0.55
CA VAL A 129 18.18 -8.86 0.60
C VAL A 129 17.25 -10.07 0.57
N VAL A 130 17.14 -10.75 1.72
CA VAL A 130 16.23 -11.88 1.91
C VAL A 130 15.33 -11.63 3.11
N ALA A 131 14.02 -11.83 2.91
CA ALA A 131 13.04 -11.69 3.98
C ALA A 131 12.97 -12.95 4.85
N LEU A 132 12.92 -12.75 6.17
CA LEU A 132 12.65 -13.77 7.19
C LEU A 132 11.13 -13.99 7.34
N GLY A 133 10.76 -15.08 8.00
CA GLY A 133 9.36 -15.37 8.38
C GLY A 133 8.58 -16.32 7.46
N TYR A 134 9.21 -16.79 6.39
CA TYR A 134 8.65 -17.75 5.42
C TYR A 134 9.25 -19.16 5.57
N GLY A 135 8.77 -20.11 4.78
CA GLY A 135 9.27 -21.49 4.70
C GLY A 135 8.98 -22.34 5.93
N ARG A 136 7.94 -22.00 6.71
CA ARG A 136 7.53 -22.76 7.89
C ARG A 136 6.85 -24.07 7.47
N THR A 137 7.15 -25.17 8.17
CA THR A 137 6.55 -26.48 7.92
C THR A 137 5.34 -26.78 8.82
N LYS A 138 5.23 -26.06 9.95
CA LYS A 138 4.18 -26.22 10.97
C LYS A 138 3.61 -24.86 11.42
N ALA A 139 3.30 -23.98 10.47
CA ALA A 139 2.57 -22.73 10.73
C ALA A 139 1.05 -22.94 10.83
N GLY A 140 0.48 -23.84 10.02
CA GLY A 140 -0.95 -24.11 9.98
C GLY A 140 -1.47 -24.32 8.57
N ARG A 141 -2.76 -24.10 8.32
CA ARG A 141 -3.40 -24.32 7.01
C ARG A 141 -2.92 -23.32 5.94
N ILE A 142 -2.48 -22.13 6.34
CA ILE A 142 -2.16 -21.02 5.44
C ILE A 142 -0.66 -20.93 5.19
N GLY A 143 0.15 -20.85 6.26
CA GLY A 143 1.57 -20.52 6.15
C GLY A 143 2.53 -21.69 5.91
N ASN A 144 2.01 -22.91 5.73
CA ASN A 144 2.86 -24.09 5.51
C ASN A 144 3.44 -24.09 4.09
N TYR A 145 4.77 -24.20 3.98
CA TYR A 145 5.49 -24.28 2.70
C TYR A 145 5.32 -23.07 1.77
N ILE A 146 4.97 -21.93 2.36
CA ILE A 146 4.85 -20.63 1.71
C ILE A 146 6.21 -19.93 1.76
N GLY A 147 6.77 -19.58 0.60
CA GLY A 147 8.15 -19.10 0.47
C GLY A 147 9.20 -20.09 0.98
N GLN A 148 10.40 -19.59 1.25
CA GLN A 148 11.59 -20.35 1.62
C GLN A 148 12.12 -19.92 3.00
N ASN A 149 12.66 -20.88 3.76
CA ASN A 149 13.14 -20.63 5.12
C ASN A 149 14.55 -20.06 5.13
N THR A 150 14.66 -18.74 5.04
CA THR A 150 15.93 -17.99 5.02
C THR A 150 16.67 -17.95 6.36
N TYR A 151 16.04 -18.38 7.46
CA TYR A 151 16.71 -18.51 8.76
C TYR A 151 17.86 -19.52 8.73
N THR A 152 17.87 -20.47 7.80
CA THR A 152 18.93 -21.47 7.64
C THR A 152 20.28 -20.84 7.29
N LEU A 153 20.27 -19.73 6.54
CA LEU A 153 21.48 -18.99 6.19
C LEU A 153 21.98 -18.11 7.34
N ARG A 154 21.10 -17.66 8.24
CA ARG A 154 21.44 -16.73 9.31
C ARG A 154 22.39 -17.37 10.35
N THR A 155 23.35 -16.60 10.86
CA THR A 155 24.30 -17.04 11.89
C THR A 155 24.20 -16.16 13.14
N SER A 156 24.60 -16.66 14.30
CA SER A 156 24.62 -15.88 15.55
C SER A 156 25.72 -14.82 15.58
N GLU A 157 26.77 -14.99 14.78
CA GLU A 157 27.84 -14.00 14.59
C GLU A 157 27.33 -12.75 13.85
N SER A 158 26.37 -12.94 12.95
CA SER A 158 25.85 -11.90 12.06
C SER A 158 24.37 -12.10 11.82
N LEU A 159 23.55 -11.48 12.68
CA LEU A 159 22.09 -11.63 12.67
C LEU A 159 21.39 -10.82 11.58
N HIS A 160 21.99 -9.71 11.13
CA HIS A 160 21.35 -8.76 10.22
C HIS A 160 21.98 -8.73 8.84
N PHE A 161 23.30 -8.71 8.76
CA PHE A 161 23.99 -8.75 7.47
C PHE A 161 25.38 -9.38 7.63
N THR A 162 25.86 -10.02 6.56
CA THR A 162 27.22 -10.57 6.48
C THR A 162 27.68 -10.62 5.04
N ARG A 163 29.00 -10.70 4.84
CA ARG A 163 29.62 -10.87 3.53
C ARG A 163 30.03 -12.30 3.27
N GLY A 164 30.42 -12.55 2.02
CA GLY A 164 30.85 -13.86 1.54
C GLY A 164 29.68 -14.73 1.07
N ALA A 165 28.53 -14.13 0.76
CA ALA A 165 27.47 -14.83 0.06
C ALA A 165 27.91 -15.08 -1.39
N LYS A 166 27.61 -16.27 -1.91
CA LYS A 166 27.80 -16.62 -3.32
C LYS A 166 26.43 -16.91 -3.93
N ILE A 167 26.12 -16.21 -5.02
CA ILE A 167 24.88 -16.39 -5.75
C ILE A 167 25.21 -17.07 -7.07
N THR A 168 24.58 -18.22 -7.30
CA THR A 168 24.82 -19.00 -8.51
C THR A 168 23.48 -19.19 -9.23
N PRO A 169 23.36 -18.77 -10.51
CA PRO A 169 22.18 -19.06 -11.31
C PRO A 169 21.92 -20.57 -11.38
N THR A 170 20.65 -20.96 -11.35
CA THR A 170 20.24 -22.36 -11.48
C THR A 170 19.27 -22.53 -12.64
N ASN A 171 19.11 -23.77 -13.13
CA ASN A 171 18.14 -24.07 -14.17
C ASN A 171 16.76 -24.22 -13.53
N GLY A 172 15.98 -23.14 -13.48
CA GLY A 172 14.60 -23.19 -13.05
C GLY A 172 13.95 -21.81 -12.91
N ILE A 173 12.63 -21.78 -13.09
CA ILE A 173 11.80 -20.58 -12.95
C ILE A 173 10.74 -20.87 -11.89
N TYR A 174 10.47 -19.89 -11.02
CA TYR A 174 9.48 -20.00 -9.97
C TYR A 174 8.54 -18.79 -10.01
N ALA A 175 7.29 -19.05 -10.40
CA ALA A 175 6.27 -18.02 -10.52
C ALA A 175 6.00 -17.33 -9.17
N LEU A 176 6.12 -16.01 -9.16
CA LEU A 176 5.84 -15.14 -8.04
C LEU A 176 4.48 -14.44 -8.23
N ALA A 177 3.79 -14.13 -7.13
CA ALA A 177 2.51 -13.42 -7.19
C ALA A 177 2.70 -11.94 -6.81
N CYS A 178 2.79 -11.07 -7.81
CA CYS A 178 2.86 -9.61 -7.65
C CYS A 178 1.49 -8.99 -7.93
N THR A 179 1.06 -7.98 -7.17
CA THR A 179 -0.24 -7.30 -7.37
C THR A 179 -0.23 -6.09 -8.29
N GLN A 180 0.92 -5.68 -8.80
CA GLN A 180 1.03 -4.47 -9.61
C GLN A 180 1.58 -4.75 -11.01
N ASP A 181 2.58 -5.62 -11.13
CA ASP A 181 3.35 -5.81 -12.36
C ASP A 181 2.75 -6.88 -13.29
N PHE A 182 1.43 -7.06 -13.28
CA PHE A 182 0.67 -8.17 -13.89
C PHE A 182 0.87 -8.40 -15.40
N HIS A 183 1.47 -7.45 -16.12
CA HIS A 183 1.70 -7.50 -17.57
C HIS A 183 3.07 -6.95 -18.00
N GLY A 184 4.06 -7.04 -17.10
CA GLY A 184 5.45 -6.81 -17.46
C GLY A 184 6.00 -5.46 -17.02
N LEU A 185 6.91 -5.53 -16.06
CA LEU A 185 8.21 -4.83 -16.13
C LEU A 185 9.16 -5.59 -17.08
N ASP A 186 8.61 -6.32 -18.04
CA ASP A 186 9.39 -7.10 -18.99
C ASP A 186 9.82 -6.16 -20.11
N VAL A 187 10.74 -5.25 -19.77
CA VAL A 187 11.78 -4.63 -20.63
C VAL A 187 11.40 -4.14 -22.04
N GLU A 188 10.12 -4.05 -22.38
CA GLU A 188 9.64 -3.42 -23.60
C GLU A 188 9.55 -1.92 -23.33
N LYS A 189 10.46 -1.18 -23.97
CA LYS A 189 10.58 0.29 -23.95
C LYS A 189 9.22 1.01 -24.03
N LEU A 190 8.24 0.43 -24.74
CA LEU A 190 6.90 0.99 -24.92
C LEU A 190 6.11 1.12 -23.62
N ALA A 191 6.23 0.20 -22.67
CA ALA A 191 5.53 0.29 -21.38
C ALA A 191 6.23 1.26 -20.41
N SER A 192 7.56 1.28 -20.38
CA SER A 192 8.34 2.22 -19.57
C SER A 192 8.08 3.67 -20.00
N GLU A 193 8.20 3.97 -21.30
CA GLU A 193 8.01 5.34 -21.80
C GLU A 193 6.57 5.84 -21.61
N ALA A 194 5.57 4.95 -21.75
CA ALA A 194 4.18 5.31 -21.51
C ALA A 194 3.88 5.54 -20.02
N ILE A 195 4.52 4.76 -19.13
CA ILE A 195 4.46 4.98 -17.68
C ILE A 195 5.14 6.32 -17.36
N ASP A 196 6.37 6.54 -17.81
CA ASP A 196 7.14 7.77 -17.53
C ASP A 196 6.41 9.04 -17.98
N ARG A 197 5.71 8.99 -19.12
CA ARG A 197 4.86 10.10 -19.60
C ARG A 197 3.62 10.34 -18.73
N ARG A 198 3.05 9.28 -18.14
CA ARG A 198 1.81 9.37 -17.33
C ARG A 198 2.08 9.55 -15.84
N LEU A 199 3.27 9.19 -15.35
CA LEU A 199 3.64 9.33 -13.95
C LEU A 199 3.37 10.76 -13.42
N PRO A 200 3.74 11.85 -14.13
CA PRO A 200 3.45 13.21 -13.67
C PRO A 200 1.95 13.54 -13.58
N THR A 201 1.09 12.82 -14.32
CA THR A 201 -0.37 13.01 -14.27
C THR A 201 -1.04 12.18 -13.18
N LEU A 202 -0.40 11.08 -12.76
CA LEU A 202 -0.85 10.22 -11.66
C LEU A 202 -0.40 10.79 -10.31
N ILE A 203 0.91 11.06 -10.17
CA ILE A 203 1.52 11.57 -8.95
C ILE A 203 2.17 12.89 -9.25
N ARG A 204 1.68 13.94 -8.58
CA ARG A 204 2.27 15.27 -8.64
C ARG A 204 3.31 15.40 -7.54
N GLU A 205 4.53 15.71 -7.95
CA GLU A 205 5.67 15.94 -7.06
C GLU A 205 6.27 17.32 -7.36
N ALA A 206 6.74 18.00 -6.32
CA ALA A 206 7.59 19.17 -6.46
C ALA A 206 8.61 19.20 -5.32
N THR A 207 9.73 19.88 -5.52
CA THR A 207 10.63 20.21 -4.43
C THR A 207 10.04 21.34 -3.58
N LEU A 208 10.49 21.47 -2.33
CA LEU A 208 10.09 22.58 -1.47
C LEU A 208 10.50 23.94 -2.05
N ALA A 209 11.63 23.99 -2.77
CA ALA A 209 12.07 25.19 -3.46
C ALA A 209 11.12 25.56 -4.61
N GLU A 210 10.73 24.59 -5.44
CA GLU A 210 9.74 24.80 -6.51
C GLU A 210 8.38 25.23 -5.96
N TYR A 211 7.91 24.57 -4.90
CA TYR A 211 6.62 24.90 -4.27
C TYR A 211 6.59 26.34 -3.73
N ARG A 212 7.70 26.85 -3.18
CA ARG A 212 7.79 28.24 -2.72
C ARG A 212 7.69 29.26 -3.86
N ASN A 213 8.15 28.90 -5.06
CA ASN A 213 8.11 29.75 -6.24
C ASN A 213 6.79 29.60 -7.02
N HIS A 214 6.25 28.39 -7.07
CA HIS A 214 5.06 27.99 -7.80
C HIS A 214 4.10 27.18 -6.90
N PRO A 215 3.40 27.84 -5.97
CA PRO A 215 2.54 27.17 -4.99
C PRO A 215 1.37 26.39 -5.59
N GLU A 216 0.90 26.78 -6.78
CA GLU A 216 -0.22 26.17 -7.49
C GLU A 216 0.21 25.05 -8.47
N PHE A 217 1.41 24.48 -8.32
CA PHE A 217 1.95 23.45 -9.25
C PHE A 217 1.06 22.20 -9.36
N ALA A 218 0.30 21.88 -8.31
CA ALA A 218 -0.55 20.71 -8.29
C ALA A 218 -1.93 20.96 -8.88
N GLY A 219 -2.33 22.21 -9.13
CA GLY A 219 -3.55 22.50 -9.88
C GLY A 219 -3.40 22.00 -11.32
N GLN A 220 -4.43 21.35 -11.86
CA GLN A 220 -4.49 21.11 -13.31
C GLN A 220 -5.39 22.18 -13.92
N GLU A 221 -4.84 22.99 -14.82
CA GLU A 221 -5.60 23.43 -15.97
C GLU A 221 -5.80 22.19 -16.84
N SER A 222 -6.98 21.57 -16.82
CA SER A 222 -7.31 20.67 -17.92
C SER A 222 -7.34 21.53 -19.19
N GLU A 223 -6.59 21.16 -20.23
CA GLU A 223 -6.60 21.87 -21.52
C GLU A 223 -8.01 22.01 -22.10
N PHE A 224 -8.94 21.16 -21.64
CA PHE A 224 -10.35 21.17 -22.01
C PHE A 224 -11.22 21.59 -20.84
N PRO A 225 -12.23 22.46 -21.06
CA PRO A 225 -13.20 22.78 -20.02
C PRO A 225 -13.98 21.51 -19.63
N ASN A 226 -14.15 21.29 -18.33
CA ASN A 226 -14.90 20.17 -17.72
C ASN A 226 -16.42 20.31 -17.90
N ASN A 227 -16.84 20.59 -19.12
CA ASN A 227 -18.24 20.73 -19.50
C ASN A 227 -18.86 19.34 -19.68
N SER A 228 -20.00 19.12 -19.04
CA SER A 228 -20.83 17.95 -19.25
C SER A 228 -21.92 18.27 -20.27
N MET A 229 -22.26 17.30 -21.12
CA MET A 229 -23.43 17.40 -22.00
C MET A 229 -24.75 17.26 -21.24
N TRP A 230 -24.70 16.75 -20.00
CA TRP A 230 -25.86 16.53 -19.15
C TRP A 230 -25.93 17.57 -18.03
N PRO A 231 -27.15 17.90 -17.54
CA PRO A 231 -27.30 18.74 -16.37
C PRO A 231 -26.67 18.05 -15.16
N ASP A 232 -25.91 18.82 -14.40
CA ASP A 232 -25.23 18.33 -13.21
C ASP A 232 -26.23 18.11 -12.07
N TRP A 233 -26.10 16.98 -11.38
CA TRP A 233 -26.79 16.77 -10.12
C TRP A 233 -26.12 17.61 -9.04
N LYS A 234 -26.91 18.40 -8.30
CA LYS A 234 -26.40 19.22 -7.21
C LYS A 234 -26.46 18.45 -5.90
N TYR A 235 -25.31 18.32 -5.25
CA TYR A 235 -25.17 17.72 -3.91
C TYR A 235 -24.95 18.80 -2.85
N ASP A 236 -25.55 19.99 -3.04
CA ASP A 236 -25.37 21.18 -2.20
C ASP A 236 -26.20 21.16 -0.91
N THR A 237 -27.12 20.20 -0.77
CA THR A 237 -27.99 20.05 0.39
C THR A 237 -27.69 18.76 1.14
N GLY A 238 -27.52 18.85 2.47
CA GLY A 238 -27.22 17.72 3.33
C GLY A 238 -25.74 17.29 3.29
N TYR A 239 -25.50 15.98 3.42
CA TYR A 239 -24.15 15.42 3.48
C TYR A 239 -23.59 15.15 2.08
N GLN A 240 -22.38 15.63 1.83
CA GLN A 240 -21.58 15.30 0.66
C GLN A 240 -20.28 14.63 1.10
N TRP A 241 -20.25 13.29 1.12
CA TRP A 241 -19.08 12.57 1.61
C TRP A 241 -17.90 12.64 0.64
N GLY A 242 -16.71 12.86 1.20
CA GLY A 242 -15.47 12.94 0.45
C GLY A 242 -14.25 12.50 1.23
N MET A 243 -13.15 12.35 0.51
CA MET A 243 -11.87 11.93 1.06
C MET A 243 -10.75 12.80 0.49
N SER A 244 -9.75 13.12 1.30
CA SER A 244 -8.48 13.71 0.86
C SER A 244 -7.34 12.84 1.38
N ILE A 245 -6.35 12.57 0.55
CA ILE A 245 -5.21 11.71 0.87
C ILE A 245 -3.90 12.49 0.71
N ASP A 246 -3.17 12.70 1.80
CA ASP A 246 -1.86 13.38 1.76
C ASP A 246 -0.73 12.41 1.38
N LEU A 247 -0.25 12.51 0.15
CA LEU A 247 0.85 11.68 -0.37
C LEU A 247 2.20 12.05 0.23
N ASN A 248 2.31 13.21 0.87
CA ASN A 248 3.54 13.66 1.49
C ASN A 248 3.90 12.81 2.72
N VAL A 249 2.89 12.51 3.54
CA VAL A 249 3.02 11.73 4.79
C VAL A 249 2.69 10.25 4.62
N CYS A 250 2.25 9.82 3.44
CA CYS A 250 2.03 8.40 3.15
C CYS A 250 3.38 7.65 3.05
N THR A 251 3.61 6.74 4.00
CA THR A 251 4.82 5.91 4.07
C THR A 251 4.69 4.55 3.37
N GLY A 252 3.49 4.23 2.88
CA GLY A 252 3.22 2.94 2.26
C GLY A 252 3.11 1.75 3.23
N CYS A 253 2.76 2.00 4.50
CA CYS A 253 2.69 0.96 5.54
C CYS A 253 1.64 -0.16 5.31
N ASN A 254 0.75 -0.05 4.32
CA ASN A 254 -0.32 -1.02 4.00
C ASN A 254 -1.36 -1.29 5.11
N ALA A 255 -1.31 -0.59 6.24
CA ALA A 255 -2.30 -0.73 7.32
C ALA A 255 -3.73 -0.43 6.83
N CYS A 256 -3.89 0.56 5.93
CA CYS A 256 -5.16 0.95 5.34
C CYS A 256 -5.80 -0.16 4.50
N THR A 257 -5.00 -0.96 3.79
CA THR A 257 -5.45 -2.14 3.03
C THR A 257 -6.02 -3.22 3.95
N ILE A 258 -5.28 -3.57 5.02
CA ILE A 258 -5.72 -4.57 6.01
C ILE A 258 -6.94 -4.10 6.81
N ALA A 259 -7.00 -2.82 7.19
CA ALA A 259 -8.18 -2.28 7.84
C ALA A 259 -9.40 -2.34 6.93
N CYS A 260 -9.24 -2.07 5.63
CA CYS A 260 -10.33 -2.22 4.67
C CYS A 260 -10.77 -3.69 4.56
N GLN A 261 -9.82 -4.63 4.52
CA GLN A 261 -10.08 -6.07 4.46
C GLN A 261 -10.84 -6.59 5.69
N SER A 262 -10.38 -6.23 6.90
CA SER A 262 -11.01 -6.61 8.16
C SER A 262 -12.39 -5.98 8.36
N GLU A 263 -12.53 -4.68 8.09
CA GLU A 263 -13.79 -3.96 8.27
C GLU A 263 -14.87 -4.42 7.30
N ASN A 264 -14.49 -4.69 6.04
CA ASN A 264 -15.45 -4.91 4.96
C ASN A 264 -15.53 -6.38 4.53
N ASN A 265 -15.18 -7.34 5.38
CA ASN A 265 -15.29 -8.78 5.11
C ASN A 265 -14.67 -9.22 3.78
N ILE A 266 -13.57 -8.59 3.37
CA ILE A 266 -12.96 -8.88 2.07
C ILE A 266 -12.27 -10.24 2.14
N PRO A 267 -12.58 -11.19 1.23
CA PRO A 267 -12.05 -12.53 1.33
C PRO A 267 -10.56 -12.59 1.03
N ILE A 268 -9.91 -13.66 1.51
CA ILE A 268 -8.51 -13.93 1.18
C ILE A 268 -8.41 -14.67 -0.15
N VAL A 269 -7.50 -14.25 -1.03
CA VAL A 269 -7.22 -14.92 -2.31
C VAL A 269 -5.85 -15.58 -2.28
N GLY A 270 -5.81 -16.87 -2.62
CA GLY A 270 -4.56 -17.65 -2.66
C GLY A 270 -3.62 -17.25 -3.82
N LYS A 271 -2.32 -17.47 -3.62
CA LYS A 271 -1.21 -17.18 -4.57
C LYS A 271 -1.56 -17.38 -6.04
N ARG A 272 -2.08 -18.56 -6.41
CA ARG A 272 -2.39 -18.92 -7.81
C ARG A 272 -3.41 -18.01 -8.48
N GLN A 273 -4.35 -17.44 -7.71
CA GLN A 273 -5.34 -16.52 -8.24
C GLN A 273 -4.84 -15.08 -8.16
N VAL A 274 -4.07 -14.73 -7.12
CA VAL A 274 -3.38 -13.43 -7.07
C VAL A 274 -2.49 -13.26 -8.29
N ALA A 275 -1.65 -14.24 -8.64
CA ALA A 275 -0.81 -14.23 -9.84
C ALA A 275 -1.57 -14.07 -11.18
N LYS A 276 -2.91 -14.14 -11.17
CA LYS A 276 -3.77 -13.92 -12.33
C LYS A 276 -4.49 -12.56 -12.30
N GLY A 277 -4.11 -11.63 -11.42
CA GLY A 277 -4.76 -10.32 -11.29
C GLY A 277 -6.12 -10.38 -10.61
N ARG A 278 -6.29 -11.26 -9.63
CA ARG A 278 -7.59 -11.52 -8.97
C ARG A 278 -7.56 -11.35 -7.46
N GLU A 279 -6.59 -10.60 -6.95
CA GLU A 279 -6.55 -10.20 -5.55
C GLU A 279 -7.80 -9.42 -5.15
N MET A 280 -8.27 -9.59 -3.92
CA MET A 280 -9.43 -8.88 -3.41
C MET A 280 -8.97 -7.80 -2.44
N HIS A 281 -8.45 -6.70 -2.98
CA HIS A 281 -8.12 -5.49 -2.22
C HIS A 281 -8.89 -4.29 -2.76
N TRP A 282 -9.74 -3.68 -1.93
CA TRP A 282 -10.57 -2.52 -2.32
C TRP A 282 -9.82 -1.19 -2.32
N LEU A 283 -8.78 -1.12 -1.49
CA LEU A 283 -7.78 -0.08 -1.44
C LEU A 283 -6.46 -0.78 -1.71
N ARG A 284 -5.78 -0.41 -2.79
CA ARG A 284 -4.43 -0.87 -3.07
C ARG A 284 -3.47 0.27 -2.82
N LEU A 285 -2.23 -0.07 -2.51
CA LEU A 285 -1.15 0.89 -2.41
C LEU A 285 -0.26 0.69 -3.63
N ASP A 286 -0.28 1.64 -4.55
CA ASP A 286 0.54 1.59 -5.75
C ASP A 286 1.92 2.19 -5.40
N ARG A 287 3.00 1.60 -5.94
CA ARG A 287 4.36 2.15 -5.86
C ARG A 287 4.78 2.64 -7.23
N TYR A 288 5.46 3.77 -7.30
CA TYR A 288 6.02 4.26 -8.56
C TYR A 288 7.46 4.69 -8.36
N TYR A 289 8.25 4.53 -9.42
CA TYR A 289 9.65 4.93 -9.47
C TYR A 289 9.82 6.05 -10.47
N SER A 290 10.65 7.03 -10.14
CA SER A 290 11.08 8.09 -11.05
C SER A 290 12.60 8.26 -10.98
N GLY A 291 13.20 8.70 -12.08
CA GLY A 291 14.64 8.90 -12.19
C GLY A 291 15.42 7.63 -12.56
N ASN A 292 16.69 7.57 -12.16
CA ASN A 292 17.61 6.48 -12.51
C ASN A 292 17.24 5.18 -11.75
N LEU A 293 17.21 4.03 -12.44
CA LEU A 293 16.93 2.71 -11.87
C LEU A 293 17.87 2.30 -10.72
N ASP A 294 19.13 2.76 -10.74
CA ASP A 294 20.12 2.44 -9.70
C ASP A 294 19.88 3.25 -8.41
N ALA A 295 19.31 4.45 -8.52
CA ALA A 295 18.98 5.32 -7.40
C ALA A 295 17.65 6.08 -7.66
N PRO A 296 16.52 5.36 -7.73
CA PRO A 296 15.24 5.95 -8.10
C PRO A 296 14.61 6.63 -6.89
N GLN A 297 13.81 7.65 -7.18
CA GLN A 297 12.86 8.15 -6.21
C GLN A 297 11.63 7.24 -6.22
N MET A 298 11.12 6.91 -5.03
CA MET A 298 9.90 6.10 -4.89
C MET A 298 8.77 6.94 -4.28
N VAL A 299 7.55 6.72 -4.75
CA VAL A 299 6.32 7.25 -4.15
C VAL A 299 5.28 6.16 -3.96
N PHE A 300 4.48 6.30 -2.92
CA PHE A 300 3.30 5.49 -2.67
C PHE A 300 2.02 6.30 -2.88
N GLU A 301 1.06 5.70 -3.56
CA GLU A 301 -0.27 6.27 -3.76
C GLU A 301 -1.34 5.24 -3.37
N PRO A 302 -2.13 5.50 -2.30
CA PRO A 302 -3.26 4.65 -1.94
C PRO A 302 -4.43 4.89 -2.91
N VAL A 303 -4.74 3.90 -3.75
CA VAL A 303 -5.80 4.00 -4.75
C VAL A 303 -6.97 3.08 -4.38
N GLY A 304 -8.12 3.70 -4.10
CA GLY A 304 -9.40 3.03 -3.88
C GLY A 304 -10.48 3.53 -4.85
N CYS A 305 -11.74 3.17 -4.61
CA CYS A 305 -12.83 3.81 -5.33
C CYS A 305 -12.91 5.30 -5.00
N GLN A 306 -12.80 6.13 -6.03
CA GLN A 306 -12.81 7.59 -5.92
C GLN A 306 -14.21 8.19 -5.71
N GLN A 307 -15.27 7.36 -5.70
CA GLN A 307 -16.68 7.76 -5.69
C GLN A 307 -16.98 8.91 -6.66
N CYS A 308 -16.61 8.73 -7.93
CA CYS A 308 -16.82 9.67 -9.04
C CYS A 308 -18.28 10.10 -9.14
N GLU A 309 -18.59 11.40 -9.17
CA GLU A 309 -19.97 11.87 -9.39
C GLU A 309 -20.45 11.51 -10.81
N MET A 310 -19.58 11.69 -11.81
CA MET A 310 -19.81 11.23 -13.17
C MET A 310 -19.22 9.83 -13.34
N ALA A 311 -19.79 8.85 -12.62
CA ALA A 311 -19.25 7.49 -12.59
C ALA A 311 -19.47 6.73 -13.92
N PRO A 312 -18.42 6.46 -14.72
CA PRO A 312 -18.56 5.66 -15.94
C PRO A 312 -18.94 4.20 -15.63
N CYS A 313 -18.61 3.72 -14.43
CA CYS A 313 -18.91 2.36 -14.00
C CYS A 313 -20.39 2.10 -13.71
N GLU A 314 -21.21 3.14 -13.53
CA GLU A 314 -22.65 3.00 -13.30
C GLU A 314 -23.43 2.79 -14.60
N GLN A 315 -23.16 3.65 -15.59
CA GLN A 315 -23.87 3.67 -16.87
C GLN A 315 -23.77 2.35 -17.64
N VAL A 316 -22.73 1.55 -17.38
CA VAL A 316 -22.49 0.26 -18.04
C VAL A 316 -23.09 -0.94 -17.30
N CYS A 317 -23.78 -0.74 -16.17
CA CYS A 317 -24.39 -1.83 -15.42
C CYS A 317 -25.80 -2.14 -15.95
N PRO A 318 -26.03 -3.27 -16.64
CA PRO A 318 -27.31 -3.55 -17.29
C PRO A 318 -28.46 -3.80 -16.31
N VAL A 319 -28.15 -4.02 -15.03
CA VAL A 319 -29.13 -4.38 -13.98
C VAL A 319 -29.21 -3.33 -12.87
N ALA A 320 -28.55 -2.18 -13.04
CA ALA A 320 -28.48 -1.10 -12.04
C ALA A 320 -28.01 -1.60 -10.65
N ALA A 321 -27.01 -2.47 -10.62
CA ALA A 321 -26.39 -2.93 -9.37
C ALA A 321 -25.44 -1.90 -8.75
N THR A 322 -25.12 -0.84 -9.48
CA THR A 322 -24.31 0.27 -8.99
C THR A 322 -25.01 1.57 -9.35
N THR A 323 -25.24 2.41 -8.34
CA THR A 323 -26.04 3.63 -8.44
C THR A 323 -25.52 4.66 -7.44
N HIS A 324 -25.63 5.95 -7.74
CA HIS A 324 -25.44 6.98 -6.74
C HIS A 324 -26.59 7.03 -5.74
N ASP A 325 -26.27 7.32 -4.48
CA ASP A 325 -27.26 7.76 -3.50
C ASP A 325 -27.41 9.30 -3.52
N ALA A 326 -28.32 9.80 -2.69
CA ALA A 326 -28.58 11.23 -2.56
C ALA A 326 -27.39 12.04 -1.99
N GLU A 327 -26.39 11.36 -1.40
CA GLU A 327 -25.19 11.97 -0.78
C GLU A 327 -23.99 11.97 -1.76
N GLY A 328 -24.20 11.42 -2.97
CA GLY A 328 -23.21 11.30 -4.02
C GLY A 328 -22.22 10.16 -3.81
N LEU A 329 -22.51 9.21 -2.93
CA LEU A 329 -21.75 7.97 -2.84
C LEU A 329 -22.16 7.04 -3.97
N ASN A 330 -21.18 6.48 -4.66
CA ASN A 330 -21.43 5.36 -5.54
C ASN A 330 -21.75 4.12 -4.67
N VAL A 331 -22.95 3.59 -4.71
CA VAL A 331 -23.34 2.42 -3.90
C VAL A 331 -23.28 1.16 -4.75
N MET A 332 -22.57 0.14 -4.27
CA MET A 332 -22.53 -1.18 -4.91
C MET A 332 -23.48 -2.14 -4.20
N THR A 333 -24.59 -2.45 -4.86
CA THR A 333 -25.63 -3.34 -4.36
C THR A 333 -25.29 -4.79 -4.75
N TYR A 334 -24.60 -5.50 -3.84
CA TYR A 334 -24.00 -6.80 -4.10
C TYR A 334 -24.98 -7.87 -4.62
N ASN A 335 -26.19 -7.94 -4.05
CA ASN A 335 -27.22 -8.92 -4.39
C ASN A 335 -27.86 -8.68 -5.78
N ARG A 336 -27.75 -7.48 -6.34
CA ARG A 336 -28.27 -7.16 -7.68
C ARG A 336 -27.27 -7.48 -8.78
N CYS A 337 -25.98 -7.64 -8.44
CA CYS A 337 -24.92 -7.86 -9.42
C CYS A 337 -25.05 -9.24 -10.08
N VAL A 338 -25.20 -9.27 -11.41
CA VAL A 338 -25.25 -10.50 -12.22
C VAL A 338 -23.88 -10.90 -12.79
N GLY A 339 -22.81 -10.19 -12.43
CA GLY A 339 -21.44 -10.59 -12.73
C GLY A 339 -20.94 -10.33 -14.15
N THR A 340 -21.50 -9.36 -14.87
CA THR A 340 -21.07 -9.00 -16.25
C THR A 340 -19.66 -8.40 -16.34
N ARG A 341 -19.12 -7.87 -15.23
CA ARG A 341 -17.77 -7.26 -15.12
C ARG A 341 -17.51 -5.98 -15.93
N TYR A 342 -18.46 -5.51 -16.72
CA TYR A 342 -18.29 -4.30 -17.54
C TYR A 342 -17.99 -3.05 -16.67
N CYS A 343 -18.59 -2.94 -15.48
CA CYS A 343 -18.29 -1.86 -14.54
C CYS A 343 -16.80 -1.78 -14.13
N SER A 344 -16.06 -2.89 -14.16
CA SER A 344 -14.61 -2.87 -13.94
C SER A 344 -13.86 -2.34 -15.16
N ASN A 345 -14.22 -2.79 -16.37
CA ASN A 345 -13.59 -2.33 -17.60
C ASN A 345 -13.72 -0.81 -17.77
N ASN A 346 -14.91 -0.26 -17.51
CA ASN A 346 -15.17 1.17 -17.67
C ASN A 346 -14.65 2.04 -16.50
N CYS A 347 -14.24 1.43 -15.38
CA CYS A 347 -13.62 2.16 -14.29
C CYS A 347 -12.17 2.53 -14.68
N PRO A 348 -11.82 3.83 -14.78
CA PRO A 348 -10.47 4.21 -15.21
C PRO A 348 -9.39 3.76 -14.21
N TYR A 349 -9.72 3.73 -12.92
CA TYR A 349 -8.79 3.32 -11.85
C TYR A 349 -8.68 1.79 -11.67
N LYS A 350 -9.56 1.00 -12.31
CA LYS A 350 -9.64 -0.46 -12.13
C LYS A 350 -9.67 -0.87 -10.66
N VAL A 351 -10.56 -0.26 -9.87
CA VAL A 351 -10.72 -0.49 -8.41
C VAL A 351 -11.98 -1.28 -8.05
N ARG A 352 -12.69 -1.80 -9.07
CA ARG A 352 -13.74 -2.79 -8.90
C ARG A 352 -13.10 -4.18 -8.87
N ARG A 353 -13.35 -4.96 -7.82
CA ARG A 353 -12.80 -6.31 -7.62
C ARG A 353 -13.90 -7.35 -7.79
N PHE A 354 -13.60 -8.46 -8.45
CA PHE A 354 -14.62 -9.45 -8.80
C PHE A 354 -14.41 -10.75 -8.04
N ASN A 355 -15.48 -11.27 -7.42
CA ASN A 355 -15.46 -12.61 -6.85
C ASN A 355 -15.52 -13.68 -7.94
N PHE A 356 -14.36 -14.09 -8.46
CA PHE A 356 -14.28 -15.16 -9.47
C PHE A 356 -14.77 -16.50 -8.93
N PHE A 357 -14.44 -16.79 -7.67
CA PHE A 357 -14.82 -18.00 -6.98
C PHE A 357 -15.63 -17.66 -5.73
N ASN A 358 -16.23 -18.69 -5.12
CA ASN A 358 -16.84 -18.51 -3.82
C ASN A 358 -15.76 -18.65 -2.74
N TYR A 359 -15.01 -17.57 -2.51
CA TYR A 359 -13.89 -17.55 -1.56
C TYR A 359 -14.32 -17.80 -0.11
N THR A 360 -15.59 -17.56 0.22
CA THR A 360 -16.11 -17.66 1.59
C THR A 360 -16.77 -19.02 1.89
N LYS A 361 -16.98 -19.88 0.88
CA LYS A 361 -17.68 -21.18 1.00
C LYS A 361 -17.14 -22.05 2.14
N ASP A 362 -15.83 -22.24 2.15
CA ASP A 362 -15.14 -23.17 3.05
C ASP A 362 -14.51 -22.46 4.26
N THR A 363 -14.99 -21.25 4.58
CA THR A 363 -14.54 -20.48 5.75
C THR A 363 -14.89 -21.24 7.02
N PRO A 364 -13.90 -21.61 7.86
CA PRO A 364 -14.15 -22.26 9.14
C PRO A 364 -15.05 -21.42 10.04
N GLU A 365 -15.87 -22.06 10.86
CA GLU A 365 -16.83 -21.38 11.75
C GLU A 365 -16.17 -20.31 12.63
N ILE A 366 -15.02 -20.65 13.24
CA ILE A 366 -14.24 -19.71 14.07
C ILE A 366 -13.83 -18.47 13.28
N ALA A 367 -13.46 -18.62 12.01
CA ALA A 367 -13.06 -17.49 11.17
C ALA A 367 -14.25 -16.60 10.76
N ARG A 368 -15.48 -17.13 10.77
CA ARG A 368 -16.70 -16.34 10.53
C ARG A 368 -16.98 -15.35 11.66
N MET A 369 -16.53 -15.65 12.89
CA MET A 369 -16.68 -14.73 14.02
C MET A 369 -15.90 -13.42 13.86
N ALA A 370 -14.86 -13.42 13.01
CA ALA A 370 -14.09 -12.21 12.70
C ALA A 370 -14.79 -11.31 11.66
N MET A 371 -15.89 -11.75 11.05
CA MET A 371 -16.61 -10.96 10.05
C MET A 371 -17.47 -9.90 10.71
N ASN A 372 -17.43 -8.69 10.16
CA ASN A 372 -18.28 -7.57 10.54
C ASN A 372 -19.76 -7.90 10.24
N PRO A 373 -20.66 -7.88 11.23
CA PRO A 373 -22.08 -8.20 11.03
C PRO A 373 -22.82 -7.15 10.18
N ASP A 374 -22.29 -5.92 10.11
CA ASP A 374 -22.94 -4.81 9.40
C ASP A 374 -22.59 -4.79 7.90
N VAL A 375 -21.74 -5.70 7.43
CA VAL A 375 -21.29 -5.77 6.03
C VAL A 375 -21.64 -7.12 5.43
N THR A 376 -22.33 -7.11 4.28
CA THR A 376 -22.66 -8.33 3.54
C THR A 376 -21.41 -9.16 3.25
N VAL A 377 -21.45 -10.46 3.51
CA VAL A 377 -20.44 -11.42 3.03
C VAL A 377 -20.81 -11.81 1.60
N ARG A 378 -19.93 -11.54 0.64
CA ARG A 378 -20.27 -11.68 -0.78
C ARG A 378 -20.13 -13.13 -1.25
N PHE A 379 -20.96 -13.46 -2.24
CA PHE A 379 -20.93 -14.73 -2.95
C PHE A 379 -20.07 -14.64 -4.22
N ARG A 380 -19.86 -15.77 -4.90
CA ARG A 380 -19.24 -15.78 -6.23
C ARG A 380 -20.05 -14.95 -7.22
N GLY A 381 -19.40 -14.40 -8.23
CA GLY A 381 -20.07 -13.74 -9.35
C GLY A 381 -20.42 -12.27 -9.10
N VAL A 382 -19.95 -11.68 -8.00
CA VAL A 382 -20.34 -10.33 -7.57
C VAL A 382 -19.14 -9.39 -7.60
N MET A 383 -19.36 -8.15 -8.06
CA MET A 383 -18.38 -7.06 -7.99
C MET A 383 -18.37 -6.42 -6.62
N GLU A 384 -17.20 -5.96 -6.22
CA GLU A 384 -16.96 -5.22 -5.00
C GLU A 384 -16.12 -3.98 -5.29
N LYS A 385 -16.13 -3.03 -4.35
CA LYS A 385 -15.29 -1.84 -4.37
C LYS A 385 -15.29 -1.18 -2.99
N CYS A 386 -14.37 -0.26 -2.75
CA CYS A 386 -14.46 0.65 -1.62
C CYS A 386 -15.81 1.41 -1.63
N THR A 387 -16.52 1.39 -0.51
CA THR A 387 -17.82 2.06 -0.30
C THR A 387 -17.72 3.24 0.66
N TYR A 388 -16.51 3.74 0.92
CA TYR A 388 -16.22 4.66 2.04
C TYR A 388 -16.72 4.15 3.39
N CYS A 389 -16.69 2.82 3.59
CA CYS A 389 -17.21 2.17 4.79
C CYS A 389 -18.65 2.61 5.08
N LEU A 390 -19.55 2.48 4.09
CA LEU A 390 -20.96 2.87 4.15
C LEU A 390 -21.67 2.40 5.44
N GLN A 391 -21.31 1.25 5.98
CA GLN A 391 -21.79 0.74 7.28
C GLN A 391 -21.49 1.70 8.44
N ARG A 392 -20.29 2.30 8.48
CA ARG A 392 -19.90 3.30 9.49
C ARG A 392 -20.61 4.62 9.25
N ILE A 393 -20.76 5.02 7.99
CA ILE A 393 -21.52 6.22 7.60
C ILE A 393 -22.96 6.11 8.11
N ASN A 394 -23.63 5.00 7.81
CA ASN A 394 -25.00 4.75 8.23
C ASN A 394 -25.13 4.69 9.75
N ARG A 395 -24.20 4.04 10.45
CA ARG A 395 -24.21 3.99 11.93
C ARG A 395 -24.07 5.39 12.54
N GLY A 396 -23.11 6.20 12.08
CA GLY A 396 -22.94 7.56 12.57
C GLY A 396 -24.16 8.44 12.32
N LYS A 397 -24.74 8.35 11.11
CA LYS A 397 -25.98 9.06 10.76
C LYS A 397 -27.17 8.64 11.63
N GLN A 398 -27.29 7.34 11.95
CA GLN A 398 -28.36 6.85 12.82
C GLN A 398 -28.24 7.41 14.24
N VAL A 399 -27.02 7.52 14.77
CA VAL A 399 -26.75 8.14 16.09
C VAL A 399 -27.12 9.62 16.06
N ALA A 400 -26.61 10.38 15.09
CA ALA A 400 -26.92 11.80 14.95
C ALA A 400 -28.42 12.06 14.79
N LYS A 401 -29.12 11.25 13.98
CA LYS A 401 -30.57 11.32 13.79
C LYS A 401 -31.33 11.02 15.09
N LYS A 402 -30.90 10.04 15.88
CA LYS A 402 -31.51 9.72 17.19
C LYS A 402 -31.38 10.89 18.17
N GLU A 403 -30.30 11.64 18.08
CA GLU A 403 -30.02 12.84 18.89
C GLU A 403 -30.58 14.12 18.28
N ASN A 404 -31.32 14.02 17.16
CA ASN A 404 -31.90 15.14 16.42
C ASN A 404 -30.89 16.24 16.07
N ARG A 405 -29.69 15.83 15.64
CA ARG A 405 -28.61 16.72 15.21
C ARG A 405 -27.95 16.22 13.94
N GLU A 406 -27.10 17.06 13.35
CA GLU A 406 -26.23 16.66 12.26
C GLU A 406 -25.01 15.90 12.76
N VAL A 407 -24.40 15.13 11.84
CA VAL A 407 -23.13 14.44 12.06
C VAL A 407 -22.03 15.48 12.20
N ARG A 408 -21.21 15.35 13.24
CA ARG A 408 -20.05 16.24 13.46
C ARG A 408 -18.82 15.69 12.74
N ASP A 409 -17.90 16.58 12.38
CA ASP A 409 -16.59 16.15 11.86
C ASP A 409 -15.87 15.26 12.88
N GLY A 410 -15.22 14.21 12.39
CA GLY A 410 -14.56 13.19 13.22
C GLY A 410 -15.48 12.17 13.91
N GLU A 411 -16.81 12.31 13.85
CA GLU A 411 -17.74 11.30 14.40
C GLU A 411 -17.78 10.02 13.54
N ILE A 412 -17.58 10.17 12.23
CA ILE A 412 -17.52 9.06 11.28
C ILE A 412 -16.09 8.91 10.79
N VAL A 413 -15.38 7.96 11.38
CA VAL A 413 -14.01 7.62 10.99
C VAL A 413 -14.02 6.31 10.21
N VAL A 414 -13.64 6.37 8.93
CA VAL A 414 -13.57 5.18 8.07
C VAL A 414 -12.36 4.32 8.43
N ALA A 415 -12.40 3.02 8.12
CA ALA A 415 -11.37 2.08 8.58
C ALA A 415 -9.95 2.43 8.08
N CYS A 416 -9.82 2.88 6.83
CA CYS A 416 -8.52 3.28 6.28
C CYS A 416 -7.97 4.57 6.88
N GLN A 417 -8.83 5.49 7.34
CA GLN A 417 -8.45 6.69 8.08
C GLN A 417 -8.01 6.32 9.50
N GLN A 418 -8.84 5.58 10.25
CA GLN A 418 -8.59 5.25 11.65
C GLN A 418 -7.26 4.52 11.89
N THR A 419 -6.84 3.68 10.94
CA THR A 419 -5.62 2.88 11.06
C THR A 419 -4.37 3.59 10.57
N CYS A 420 -4.50 4.71 9.85
CA CYS A 420 -3.36 5.36 9.21
C CYS A 420 -2.48 6.01 10.28
N PRO A 421 -1.23 5.54 10.50
CA PRO A 421 -0.41 6.05 11.58
C PRO A 421 0.11 7.48 11.34
N THR A 422 0.01 7.97 10.10
CA THR A 422 0.45 9.30 9.70
C THR A 422 -0.71 10.25 9.41
N ASP A 423 -1.95 9.83 9.68
CA ASP A 423 -3.17 10.60 9.39
C ASP A 423 -3.27 11.09 7.94
N ALA A 424 -2.69 10.31 7.00
CA ALA A 424 -2.66 10.66 5.59
C ALA A 424 -4.06 10.72 4.95
N ILE A 425 -4.98 9.86 5.39
CA ILE A 425 -6.33 9.76 4.82
C ILE A 425 -7.31 10.49 5.73
N VAL A 426 -7.98 11.51 5.21
CA VAL A 426 -9.02 12.25 5.92
C VAL A 426 -10.33 12.12 5.17
N PHE A 427 -11.37 11.67 5.88
CA PHE A 427 -12.72 11.50 5.36
C PHE A 427 -13.70 12.38 6.14
N GLY A 428 -14.70 12.93 5.47
CA GLY A 428 -15.72 13.76 6.11
C GLY A 428 -16.73 14.33 5.12
N ASN A 429 -17.54 15.28 5.61
CA ASN A 429 -18.52 16.01 4.82
C ASN A 429 -17.87 17.22 4.12
N ILE A 430 -17.88 17.23 2.78
CA ILE A 430 -17.33 18.32 1.95
C ILE A 430 -18.24 19.57 2.00
N ASN A 431 -19.54 19.41 2.23
CA ASN A 431 -20.46 20.55 2.34
C ASN A 431 -20.23 21.35 3.63
N ASP A 432 -19.63 20.74 4.66
CA ASP A 432 -19.22 21.46 5.86
C ASP A 432 -17.88 22.17 5.59
N PRO A 433 -17.83 23.51 5.53
CA PRO A 433 -16.60 24.24 5.26
C PRO A 433 -15.57 24.14 6.39
N ASP A 434 -15.99 23.79 7.60
CA ASP A 434 -15.14 23.66 8.78
C ASP A 434 -14.55 22.27 8.97
N SER A 435 -15.04 21.27 8.21
CA SER A 435 -14.52 19.91 8.25
C SER A 435 -13.06 19.85 7.79
N GLN A 436 -12.30 18.90 8.35
CA GLN A 436 -10.89 18.72 7.96
C GLN A 436 -10.74 18.40 6.48
N VAL A 437 -11.64 17.58 5.91
CA VAL A 437 -11.57 17.22 4.49
C VAL A 437 -11.79 18.44 3.58
N SER A 438 -12.71 19.34 3.93
CA SER A 438 -12.94 20.56 3.16
C SER A 438 -11.75 21.51 3.20
N LYS A 439 -11.09 21.61 4.37
CA LYS A 439 -9.86 22.40 4.53
C LYS A 439 -8.70 21.81 3.72
N MET A 440 -8.54 20.49 3.70
CA MET A 440 -7.52 19.82 2.90
C MET A 440 -7.75 20.00 1.40
N LYS A 441 -8.99 19.82 0.93
CA LYS A 441 -9.37 20.00 -0.49
C LYS A 441 -9.19 21.43 -1.01
N LYS A 442 -9.15 22.43 -0.13
CA LYS A 442 -8.88 23.83 -0.46
C LYS A 442 -7.38 24.16 -0.49
N GLN A 443 -6.49 23.24 -0.14
CA GLN A 443 -5.06 23.48 -0.25
C GLN A 443 -4.66 23.59 -1.72
N ASN A 444 -3.73 24.48 -2.03
CA ASN A 444 -3.15 24.70 -3.37
C ASN A 444 -2.46 23.48 -3.99
N ARG A 445 -2.20 22.45 -3.17
CA ARG A 445 -1.62 21.18 -3.59
C ARG A 445 -2.63 20.05 -3.82
N ASP A 446 -3.93 20.32 -3.67
CA ASP A 446 -5.00 19.35 -3.92
C ASP A 446 -5.20 19.10 -5.41
N TYR A 447 -5.33 17.83 -5.81
CA TYR A 447 -5.64 17.46 -7.18
C TYR A 447 -6.50 16.20 -7.26
N GLY A 448 -7.30 16.11 -8.32
CA GLY A 448 -8.05 14.91 -8.68
C GLY A 448 -7.23 14.00 -9.59
N LEU A 449 -7.27 12.69 -9.32
CA LEU A 449 -6.60 11.69 -10.16
C LEU A 449 -7.39 11.49 -11.47
N LEU A 450 -6.70 11.58 -12.62
CA LEU A 450 -7.31 11.49 -13.96
C LEU A 450 -8.45 12.50 -14.18
N ALA A 451 -8.26 13.74 -13.72
CA ALA A 451 -9.28 14.79 -13.80
C ALA A 451 -9.66 15.13 -15.25
N GLU A 452 -8.77 14.88 -16.22
CA GLU A 452 -9.01 15.05 -17.67
C GLU A 452 -10.20 14.22 -18.20
N LEU A 453 -10.61 13.16 -17.49
CA LEU A 453 -11.76 12.34 -17.87
C LEU A 453 -13.09 12.90 -17.38
N ASN A 454 -13.09 14.04 -16.68
CA ASN A 454 -14.27 14.68 -16.07
C ASN A 454 -15.14 13.71 -15.25
N THR A 455 -14.51 12.74 -14.55
CA THR A 455 -15.24 11.81 -13.68
C THR A 455 -15.66 12.43 -12.35
N ARG A 456 -15.12 13.61 -12.01
CA ARG A 456 -15.39 14.37 -10.78
C ARG A 456 -15.26 13.50 -9.52
N PRO A 457 -14.04 13.03 -9.21
CA PRO A 457 -13.81 12.15 -8.06
C PRO A 457 -14.05 12.88 -6.74
N ARG A 458 -14.66 12.19 -5.76
CA ARG A 458 -14.82 12.68 -4.38
C ARG A 458 -13.57 12.46 -3.53
N THR A 459 -12.72 11.49 -3.91
CA THR A 459 -11.36 11.41 -3.39
C THR A 459 -10.46 12.37 -4.16
N SER A 460 -9.68 13.18 -3.46
CA SER A 460 -8.56 13.95 -4.01
C SER A 460 -7.28 13.63 -3.25
N TYR A 461 -6.16 14.08 -3.79
CA TYR A 461 -4.83 13.83 -3.25
C TYR A 461 -4.10 15.15 -3.04
N LEU A 462 -3.34 15.25 -1.95
CA LEU A 462 -2.38 16.33 -1.79
C LEU A 462 -1.05 15.87 -2.39
N ALA A 463 -0.51 16.68 -3.30
CA ALA A 463 0.76 16.42 -3.97
C ALA A 463 1.92 16.25 -2.97
N LYS A 464 2.91 15.45 -3.39
CA LYS A 464 4.08 15.14 -2.57
C LYS A 464 5.11 16.26 -2.70
N LEU A 465 5.64 16.72 -1.55
CA LEU A 465 6.69 17.72 -1.52
C LEU A 465 7.99 17.09 -1.03
N ARG A 466 9.02 17.11 -1.86
CA ARG A 466 10.36 16.66 -1.47
C ARG A 466 11.16 17.84 -0.95
N ASN A 467 11.93 17.62 0.10
CA ASN A 467 12.84 18.64 0.63
C ASN A 467 14.30 18.19 0.44
N PRO A 468 14.81 18.13 -0.80
CA PRO A 468 16.20 17.76 -1.05
C PRO A 468 17.15 18.80 -0.45
N ASN A 469 18.32 18.35 -0.01
CA ASN A 469 19.37 19.26 0.45
C ASN A 469 20.05 19.90 -0.79
N PRO A 470 20.11 21.24 -0.89
CA PRO A 470 20.77 21.93 -2.01
C PRO A 470 22.21 21.48 -2.26
N GLU A 471 22.95 21.09 -1.22
CA GLU A 471 24.34 20.62 -1.35
C GLU A 471 24.47 19.26 -2.03
N LEU A 472 23.43 18.42 -1.97
CA LEU A 472 23.43 17.08 -2.56
C LEU A 472 22.85 17.03 -3.98
N GLU A 473 22.03 18.02 -4.38
CA GLU A 473 21.53 18.09 -5.77
C GLU A 473 22.63 18.50 -6.75
N LEU A 474 23.53 19.39 -6.35
CA LEU A 474 24.64 19.86 -7.18
C LEU A 474 25.63 18.74 -7.57
N SER A 475 25.69 17.64 -6.81
CA SER A 475 26.55 16.48 -7.11
C SER A 475 25.98 15.51 -8.14
N ASN A 476 24.66 15.45 -8.35
CA ASN A 476 24.04 14.50 -9.29
C ASN A 476 24.10 14.95 -10.76
N HIS A 477 24.55 16.19 -11.04
CA HIS A 477 24.79 16.70 -12.40
C HIS A 477 26.26 16.61 -12.85
N ARG A 478 27.14 15.98 -12.06
CA ARG A 478 28.54 15.69 -12.44
C ARG A 478 28.79 14.19 -12.43
N GLY A 479 28.38 13.51 -13.50
CA GLY A 479 28.67 12.10 -13.76
C GLY A 479 28.65 11.82 -15.24
#